data_AF-A0AAC9PQY7-F1
#
_entry.id   AF-A0AAC9PQY7-F1
#
_cell.length_a   1.000
_cell.length_b   1.000
_cell.length_c   1.000
_cell.angle_alpha   90.00
_cell.angle_beta   90.00
_cell.angle_gamma   90.00
#
_symmetry.space_group_name_H-M   'P 1'
#
loop_
_entity.id
_entity.type
_entity.pdbx_description
1 polymer ?
#
loop_
_entity_poly.entity_id
_entity_poly.type
_entity_poly.pdbx_seq_one_letter_code
_entity_poly.pdbx_strand_id
1 'polypeptide(L)'
;MIGSRSVAAQWIVHCVRQSTFLTVSPAGRFLLLTGDRGDRPSITAELSRADARSLLAALDGGHDVSLSAMHYGESRQVRVLHAAEIVELSILDFHDLLGRWLVDAARVADLAELVRAALTEAVAS
;
A
#
# COMPACT_ATOMS: atom_id res chain seq x y z
N MET A 1 -5.73 18.22 -12.69
CA MET A 1 -6.22 17.81 -11.37
C MET A 1 -5.52 16.51 -11.02
N ILE A 2 -4.55 16.57 -10.10
CA ILE A 2 -3.92 15.37 -9.54
C ILE A 2 -5.01 14.75 -8.65
N GLY A 3 -5.71 13.74 -9.17
CA GLY A 3 -6.69 12.98 -8.41
C GLY A 3 -6.05 12.50 -7.12
N SER A 4 -6.83 12.49 -6.03
CA SER A 4 -6.36 12.13 -4.70
C SER A 4 -5.45 10.91 -4.75
N ARG A 5 -4.16 11.07 -4.40
CA ARG A 5 -3.14 10.00 -4.41
C ARG A 5 -3.38 8.93 -3.34
N SER A 6 -4.62 8.82 -2.87
CA SER A 6 -4.99 8.10 -1.68
C SER A 6 -6.32 7.38 -1.85
N VAL A 7 -6.40 6.17 -1.32
CA VAL A 7 -7.63 5.37 -1.21
C VAL A 7 -8.07 5.34 0.25
N ALA A 8 -9.38 5.38 0.49
CA ALA A 8 -9.93 5.22 1.83
C ALA A 8 -9.62 3.81 2.37
N ALA A 9 -9.23 3.73 3.63
CA ALA A 9 -8.91 2.49 4.31
C ALA A 9 -9.31 2.54 5.79
N GLN A 10 -9.20 1.42 6.48
CA GLN A 10 -9.36 1.32 7.93
C GLN A 10 -8.07 0.82 8.55
N TRP A 11 -7.43 1.61 9.39
CA TRP A 11 -6.28 1.16 10.17
C TRP A 11 -6.77 0.36 11.38
N ILE A 12 -6.17 -0.80 11.62
CA ILE A 12 -6.47 -1.64 12.78
C ILE A 12 -5.47 -1.36 13.90
N VAL A 13 -5.98 -0.98 15.07
CA VAL A 13 -5.20 -0.76 16.29
C VAL A 13 -5.96 -1.33 17.49
N HIS A 14 -5.35 -2.24 18.26
CA HIS A 14 -5.97 -2.87 19.44
C HIS A 14 -7.42 -3.37 19.19
N CYS A 15 -7.66 -4.04 18.05
CA CYS A 15 -8.98 -4.52 17.62
C CYS A 15 -10.02 -3.42 17.29
N VAL A 16 -9.63 -2.15 17.28
CA VAL A 16 -10.45 -1.02 16.82
C VAL A 16 -10.09 -0.71 15.37
N ARG A 17 -11.10 -0.36 14.56
CA ARG A 17 -10.92 0.13 13.19
C ARG A 17 -11.09 1.64 13.17
N GLN A 18 -10.12 2.34 12.62
CA GLN A 18 -10.17 3.79 12.45
C GLN A 18 -10.11 4.14 10.96
N SER A 19 -11.05 4.97 10.50
CA SER A 19 -11.05 5.45 9.12
C SER A 19 -9.81 6.30 8.85
N THR A 20 -9.13 6.00 7.75
CA THR A 20 -7.86 6.61 7.35
C THR A 20 -7.67 6.44 5.84
N PHE A 21 -6.44 6.60 5.36
CA PHE A 21 -6.09 6.49 3.96
C PHE A 21 -4.79 5.72 3.74
N LEU A 22 -4.71 5.04 2.61
CA LEU A 22 -3.46 4.57 2.01
C LEU A 22 -3.10 5.49 0.86
N THR A 23 -1.88 6.01 0.85
CA THR A 23 -1.36 6.89 -0.19
C THR A 23 -0.33 6.15 -1.03
N VAL A 24 -0.40 6.30 -2.35
CA VAL A 24 0.60 5.78 -3.29
C VAL A 24 1.22 6.96 -4.05
N SER A 25 2.54 7.04 -4.10
CA SER A 25 3.24 8.13 -4.77
C SER A 25 4.52 7.66 -5.45
N PRO A 26 4.90 8.23 -6.61
CA PRO A 26 6.21 7.98 -7.19
C PRO A 26 7.32 8.61 -6.35
N ALA A 27 8.47 7.94 -6.26
CA ALA A 27 9.70 8.47 -5.64
C ALA A 27 10.93 8.02 -6.42
N GLY A 28 11.24 8.74 -7.49
CA GLY A 28 12.36 8.43 -8.39
C GLY A 28 12.26 7.02 -8.98
N ARG A 29 13.13 6.11 -8.53
CA ARG A 29 13.15 4.70 -8.97
C ARG A 29 12.20 3.78 -8.19
N PHE A 30 11.48 4.31 -7.20
CA PHE A 30 10.61 3.54 -6.31
C PHE A 30 9.17 4.07 -6.33
N LEU A 31 8.25 3.28 -5.80
CA LEU A 31 6.93 3.72 -5.35
C LEU A 31 6.91 3.79 -3.83
N LEU A 32 6.36 4.88 -3.29
CA LEU A 32 6.05 5.01 -1.87
C LEU A 32 4.61 4.59 -1.64
N LEU A 33 4.45 3.61 -0.78
CA LEU A 33 3.17 3.21 -0.22
C LEU A 33 3.14 3.64 1.24
N THR A 34 2.28 4.60 1.57
CA THR A 34 2.19 5.18 2.91
C THR A 34 0.83 4.93 3.51
N GLY A 35 0.78 4.24 4.65
CA GLY A 35 -0.43 4.05 5.42
C GLY A 35 -0.51 5.04 6.57
N ASP A 36 -1.60 5.80 6.61
CA ASP A 36 -1.90 6.73 7.69
C ASP A 36 -2.41 5.99 8.94
N ARG A 37 -2.13 6.53 10.13
CA ARG A 37 -2.52 5.98 11.43
C ARG A 37 -3.26 7.00 12.28
N GLY A 38 -3.95 7.95 11.64
CA GLY A 38 -4.76 8.97 12.31
C GLY A 38 -3.90 9.95 13.10
N ASP A 39 -3.85 9.78 14.42
CA ASP A 39 -3.07 10.63 15.33
C ASP A 39 -1.61 10.18 15.49
N ARG A 40 -1.23 9.03 14.90
CA ARG A 40 0.14 8.49 14.96
C ARG A 40 0.91 8.76 13.67
N PRO A 41 2.26 8.76 13.72
CA PRO A 41 3.09 8.85 12.53
C PRO A 41 2.70 7.80 11.49
N SER A 42 2.65 8.18 10.21
CA SER A 42 2.40 7.24 9.12
C SER A 42 3.52 6.22 8.99
N ILE A 43 3.24 5.13 8.27
CA ILE A 43 4.22 4.09 7.96
C ILE A 43 4.34 4.01 6.45
N THR A 44 5.57 4.09 5.96
CA THR A 44 5.87 4.12 4.53
C THR A 44 6.70 2.91 4.11
N ALA A 45 6.44 2.37 2.93
CA ALA A 45 7.27 1.37 2.29
C ALA A 45 7.65 1.83 0.89
N GLU A 46 8.92 1.67 0.55
CA GLU A 46 9.50 1.87 -0.77
C GLU A 46 9.49 0.53 -1.51
N LEU A 47 8.75 0.47 -2.61
CA LEU A 47 8.71 -0.67 -3.52
C LEU A 47 9.53 -0.38 -4.77
N SER A 48 10.28 -1.37 -5.24
CA SER A 48 10.90 -1.30 -6.57
C SER A 48 9.81 -1.22 -7.65
N ARG A 49 10.14 -0.74 -8.85
CA ARG A 49 9.18 -0.74 -9.98
C ARG A 49 8.73 -2.15 -10.34
N ALA A 50 9.58 -3.16 -10.17
CA ALA A 50 9.22 -4.55 -10.43
C ALA A 50 8.21 -5.06 -9.39
N ASP A 51 8.47 -4.82 -8.11
CA ASP A 51 7.57 -5.21 -7.03
C ASP A 51 6.25 -4.45 -7.08
N ALA A 52 6.26 -3.17 -7.43
CA ALA A 52 5.06 -2.38 -7.65
C ALA A 52 4.19 -2.92 -8.80
N ARG A 53 4.80 -3.49 -9.86
CA ARG A 53 4.05 -4.20 -10.92
C ARG A 53 3.46 -5.52 -10.41
N SER A 54 4.20 -6.26 -9.59
CA SER A 54 3.70 -7.47 -8.94
C SER A 54 2.53 -7.16 -8.00
N LEU A 55 2.61 -6.05 -7.26
CA LEU A 55 1.51 -5.53 -6.44
C LEU A 55 0.29 -5.20 -7.31
N LEU A 56 0.47 -4.46 -8.40
CA LEU A 56 -0.62 -4.13 -9.32
C LEU A 56 -1.30 -5.38 -9.87
N ALA A 57 -0.51 -6.36 -10.34
CA ALA A 57 -1.04 -7.63 -10.85
C ALA A 57 -1.80 -8.42 -9.77
N ALA A 58 -1.32 -8.39 -8.52
CA ALA A 58 -1.99 -9.04 -7.39
C ALA A 58 -3.34 -8.38 -7.07
N LEU A 59 -3.41 -7.04 -7.10
CA LEU A 59 -4.65 -6.29 -6.89
C LEU A 59 -5.64 -6.52 -8.04
N ASP A 60 -5.19 -6.46 -9.29
CA ASP A 60 -6.04 -6.69 -10.48
C ASP A 60 -6.53 -8.15 -10.55
N GLY A 61 -5.72 -9.11 -10.08
CA GLY A 61 -6.05 -10.55 -10.08
C GLY A 61 -6.76 -11.05 -8.82
N GLY A 62 -6.85 -10.26 -7.76
CA GLY A 62 -7.41 -10.69 -6.48
C GLY A 62 -6.59 -11.80 -5.81
N HIS A 63 -5.26 -11.69 -5.85
CA HIS A 63 -4.34 -12.70 -5.32
C HIS A 63 -3.47 -12.16 -4.19
N ASP A 64 -3.16 -13.01 -3.23
CA ASP A 64 -2.25 -12.66 -2.14
C ASP A 64 -0.82 -12.47 -2.65
N VAL A 65 -0.11 -11.50 -2.07
CA VAL A 65 1.31 -11.27 -2.39
C VAL A 65 2.07 -10.78 -1.16
N SER A 66 3.34 -11.18 -1.07
CA SER A 66 4.29 -10.63 -0.09
C SER A 66 5.53 -10.17 -0.85
N LEU A 67 5.85 -8.88 -0.71
CA LEU A 67 6.88 -8.20 -1.49
C LEU A 67 7.93 -7.62 -0.55
N SER A 68 9.19 -7.77 -0.92
CA SER A 68 10.28 -7.05 -0.27
C SER A 68 10.13 -5.56 -0.51
N ALA A 69 10.37 -4.77 0.52
CA ALA A 69 10.30 -3.32 0.49
C ALA A 69 11.42 -2.73 1.34
N MET A 70 11.56 -1.40 1.31
CA MET A 70 12.53 -0.67 2.13
C MET A 70 11.88 0.55 2.78
N HIS A 71 12.53 1.17 3.75
CA HIS A 71 12.27 2.56 4.13
C HIS A 71 13.50 3.14 4.82
N TYR A 72 14.01 4.27 4.33
CA TYR A 72 15.23 4.89 4.89
C TYR A 72 16.41 3.91 5.08
N GLY A 73 16.54 2.92 4.20
CA GLY A 73 17.61 1.93 4.24
C GLY A 73 17.33 0.70 5.12
N GLU A 74 16.21 0.66 5.84
CA GLU A 74 15.75 -0.51 6.60
C GLU A 74 14.93 -1.45 5.72
N SER A 75 15.08 -2.76 5.90
CA SER A 75 14.28 -3.77 5.21
C SER A 75 12.85 -3.77 5.72
N ARG A 76 11.89 -3.85 4.79
CA ARG A 76 10.46 -3.99 5.08
C ARG A 76 9.86 -5.09 4.24
N GLN A 77 8.64 -5.47 4.57
CA GLN A 77 7.79 -6.30 3.73
C GLN A 77 6.43 -5.64 3.58
N VAL A 78 5.93 -5.57 2.34
CA VAL A 78 4.54 -5.23 2.04
C VAL A 78 3.80 -6.52 1.76
N ARG A 79 2.72 -6.76 2.50
CA ARG A 79 1.86 -7.92 2.30
C ARG A 79 0.46 -7.47 1.94
N VAL A 80 -0.13 -8.10 0.93
CA VAL A 80 -1.53 -7.94 0.55
C VAL A 80 -2.22 -9.29 0.68
N LEU A 81 -3.31 -9.33 1.43
CA LEU A 81 -4.17 -10.51 1.59
C LEU A 81 -5.60 -10.16 1.17
N HIS A 82 -6.19 -10.96 0.30
CA HIS A 82 -7.55 -10.81 -0.17
C HIS A 82 -8.49 -11.69 0.66
N ALA A 83 -9.54 -11.07 1.20
CA ALA A 83 -10.69 -11.74 1.77
C ALA A 83 -11.95 -11.28 1.04
N ALA A 84 -13.07 -11.98 1.23
CA ALA A 84 -14.28 -11.81 0.41
C ALA A 84 -14.72 -10.35 0.19
N GLU A 85 -14.70 -9.53 1.25
CA GLU A 85 -15.18 -8.14 1.22
C GLU A 85 -14.07 -7.11 1.48
N ILE A 86 -12.84 -7.55 1.74
CA ILE A 86 -11.74 -6.67 2.16
C ILE A 86 -10.40 -7.13 1.60
N VAL A 87 -9.53 -6.18 1.33
CA VAL A 87 -8.11 -6.40 1.09
C VAL A 87 -7.33 -5.85 2.26
N GLU A 88 -6.60 -6.72 2.94
CA GLU A 88 -5.67 -6.34 4.00
C GLU A 88 -4.31 -5.99 3.36
N LEU A 89 -3.86 -4.76 3.59
CA LEU A 89 -2.49 -4.34 3.32
C LEU A 89 -1.75 -4.21 4.64
N SER A 90 -0.64 -4.92 4.79
CA SER A 90 0.23 -4.86 5.96
C SER A 90 1.64 -4.44 5.58
N ILE A 91 2.29 -3.63 6.42
CA ILE A 91 3.72 -3.36 6.35
C ILE A 91 4.37 -3.99 7.58
N LEU A 92 5.40 -4.79 7.36
CA LEU A 92 6.16 -5.48 8.40
C LEU A 92 7.63 -5.05 8.38
N ASP A 93 8.26 -5.12 9.54
CA ASP A 93 9.71 -5.11 9.73
C ASP A 93 10.13 -6.51 10.19
N PHE A 94 10.80 -7.27 9.32
CA PHE A 94 11.01 -8.72 9.48
C PHE A 94 9.72 -9.48 9.85
N HIS A 95 9.50 -9.74 11.14
CA HIS A 95 8.34 -10.46 11.67
C HIS A 95 7.36 -9.55 12.42
N ASP A 96 7.73 -8.30 12.68
CA ASP A 96 6.93 -7.36 13.45
C ASP A 96 5.99 -6.58 12.55
N LEU A 97 4.69 -6.61 12.88
CA LEU A 97 3.68 -5.84 12.16
C LEU A 97 3.81 -4.35 12.54
N LEU A 98 4.27 -3.53 11.60
CA LEU A 98 4.31 -2.08 11.80
C LEU A 98 2.91 -1.48 11.70
N GLY A 99 2.14 -1.91 10.70
CA GLY A 99 0.80 -1.40 10.45
C GLY A 99 0.00 -2.28 9.50
N ARG A 100 -1.33 -2.17 9.63
CA ARG A 100 -2.32 -2.94 8.88
C ARG A 100 -3.50 -2.05 8.53
N TRP A 101 -3.84 -2.04 7.25
CA TRP A 101 -4.94 -1.28 6.67
C TRP A 101 -5.87 -2.22 5.93
N LEU A 102 -7.17 -2.05 6.16
CA LEU A 102 -8.22 -2.74 5.43
C LEU A 102 -8.78 -1.80 4.37
N VAL A 103 -8.71 -2.23 3.11
CA VAL A 103 -9.36 -1.57 1.99
C VAL A 103 -10.61 -2.37 1.66
N ASP A 104 -11.74 -1.70 1.52
CA ASP A 104 -12.98 -2.36 1.08
C ASP A 104 -12.79 -2.91 -0.34
N ALA A 105 -13.32 -4.10 -0.63
CA ALA A 105 -13.20 -4.73 -1.94
C ALA A 105 -13.66 -3.80 -3.09
N ALA A 106 -14.68 -2.97 -2.87
CA ALA A 106 -15.17 -2.00 -3.85
C ALA A 106 -14.17 -0.88 -4.16
N ARG A 107 -13.12 -0.69 -3.34
CA ARG A 107 -12.08 0.33 -3.49
C ARG A 107 -10.74 -0.24 -3.95
N VAL A 108 -10.65 -1.55 -4.19
CA VAL A 108 -9.42 -2.20 -4.69
C VAL A 108 -9.06 -1.68 -6.07
N ALA A 109 -10.04 -1.46 -6.94
CA ALA A 109 -9.82 -0.86 -8.26
C ALA A 109 -9.22 0.55 -8.14
N ASP A 110 -9.69 1.37 -7.18
CA ASP A 110 -9.10 2.69 -6.92
C ASP A 110 -7.63 2.57 -6.51
N LEU A 111 -7.31 1.64 -5.60
CA LEU A 111 -5.93 1.39 -5.18
C LEU A 111 -5.04 0.94 -6.35
N ALA A 112 -5.55 0.05 -7.20
CA ALA A 112 -4.85 -0.41 -8.40
C ALA A 112 -4.57 0.76 -9.37
N GLU A 113 -5.55 1.64 -9.60
CA GLU A 113 -5.34 2.84 -10.42
C GLU A 113 -4.27 3.77 -9.83
N LEU A 114 -4.22 3.94 -8.51
CA LEU A 114 -3.19 4.74 -7.86
C LEU A 114 -1.79 4.16 -8.08
N VAL A 115 -1.64 2.83 -7.97
CA VAL A 115 -0.37 2.14 -8.26
C VAL A 115 0.00 2.29 -9.73
N ARG A 116 -0.96 2.12 -10.65
CA ARG A 116 -0.75 2.27 -12.10
C ARG A 116 -0.33 3.69 -12.47
N ALA A 117 -0.99 4.70 -11.91
CA ALA A 117 -0.65 6.10 -12.10
C ALA A 117 0.75 6.42 -11.59
N ALA A 118 1.08 6.00 -10.36
CA ALA A 118 2.40 6.22 -9.77
C ALA A 118 3.52 5.50 -10.55
N LEU A 119 3.27 4.30 -11.07
CA LEU A 119 4.20 3.59 -11.96
C LEU A 119 4.43 4.36 -13.27
N THR A 120 3.39 4.92 -13.85
CA THR A 120 3.47 5.70 -15.09
C THR A 120 4.27 6.99 -14.87
N GLU A 121 3.99 7.72 -13.79
CA GLU A 121 4.73 8.93 -13.42
C GLU A 121 6.22 8.63 -13.13
N ALA A 122 6.51 7.50 -12.47
CA ALA A 122 7.89 7.10 -12.19
C ALA A 122 8.68 6.80 -13.46
N VAL A 123 8.05 6.34 -14.55
CA VAL A 123 8.74 6.10 -15.84
C VAL A 123 9.03 7.40 -16.58
N ALA A 124 8.20 8.43 -16.40
CA ALA A 124 8.38 9.73 -17.03
C ALA A 124 9.44 10.62 -16.34
N SER A 125 9.92 10.20 -15.15
CA SER A 125 10.92 10.89 -14.33
C SER A 125 12.29 10.23 -14.42
#